data_AF-A0A522RNW7-F1
#
_entry.id   AF-A0A522RNW7-F1
#
_cell.length_a   1.000
_cell.length_b   1.000
_cell.length_c   1.000
_cell.angle_alpha   90.00
_cell.angle_beta   90.00
_cell.angle_gamma   90.00
#
_symmetry.space_group_name_H-M   'P 1'
#
loop_
_entity.id
_entity.type
_entity.pdbx_description
1 polymer ?
#
loop_
_entity_poly.entity_id
_entity_poly.type
_entity_poly.pdbx_seq_one_letter_code
_entity_poly.pdbx_strand_id
1 'polypeptide(L)'
;MSDALSDVGSRVVIDGIEYVPRAEVPELTDARLQTALAELVAIQYFREHHKAVAQAWNVLNALAPELAALASKNPRAAFERIHGRE
;
A
#
# COMPACT_ATOMS: atom_id res chain seq x y z
N MET A 1 -17.92 24.20 -22.85
CA MET A 1 -17.96 22.76 -22.53
C MET A 1 -16.63 22.44 -21.89
N SER A 2 -16.69 22.08 -20.60
CA SER A 2 -15.54 21.81 -19.74
C SER A 2 -14.71 20.64 -20.25
N ASP A 3 -13.40 20.80 -20.26
CA ASP A 3 -12.47 19.68 -20.20
C ASP A 3 -11.46 20.03 -19.11
N ALA A 4 -11.48 19.22 -18.05
CA ALA A 4 -10.75 19.46 -16.82
C ALA A 4 -9.79 18.29 -16.56
N LEU A 5 -8.75 18.61 -15.78
CA LEU A 5 -7.80 17.71 -15.12
C LEU A 5 -6.53 17.38 -15.91
N SER A 6 -5.62 18.35 -15.92
CA SER A 6 -4.18 18.06 -15.81
C SER A 6 -3.72 18.51 -14.43
N ASP A 7 -3.76 17.59 -13.46
CA ASP A 7 -3.09 17.75 -12.17
C ASP A 7 -1.58 17.64 -12.39
N VAL A 8 -0.96 18.79 -12.64
CA VAL A 8 0.49 18.98 -12.58
C VAL A 8 0.74 20.13 -11.60
N GLY A 9 0.87 19.79 -10.31
CA GLY A 9 1.62 20.55 -9.32
C GLY A 9 1.42 22.07 -9.31
N SER A 10 0.19 22.55 -9.13
CA SER A 10 -0.04 23.97 -8.92
C SER A 10 0.18 24.31 -7.44
N ARG A 11 1.35 24.88 -7.12
CA ARG A 11 1.58 25.60 -5.87
C ARG A 11 0.53 26.71 -5.74
N VAL A 12 -0.48 26.49 -4.92
CA VAL A 12 -1.48 27.51 -4.59
C VAL A 12 -1.03 28.17 -3.30
N VAL A 13 -0.86 29.50 -3.29
CA VAL A 13 -0.54 30.27 -2.08
C VAL A 13 -1.76 31.10 -1.75
N ILE A 14 -2.36 30.89 -0.58
CA ILE A 14 -3.51 31.66 -0.08
C ILE A 14 -3.01 32.44 1.15
N ASP A 15 -3.18 33.77 1.15
CA ASP A 15 -2.75 34.67 2.23
C ASP A 15 -1.27 34.52 2.66
N GLY A 16 -0.39 34.16 1.72
CA GLY A 16 1.05 33.96 1.98
C GLY A 16 1.42 32.58 2.55
N ILE A 17 0.46 31.68 2.71
CA ILE A 17 0.67 30.28 3.15
C ILE A 17 0.58 29.35 1.94
N GLU A 18 1.58 28.47 1.76
CA GLU A 18 1.55 27.42 0.74
C GLU A 18 0.40 26.45 1.08
N TYR A 19 -0.64 26.49 0.25
CA TYR A 19 -1.78 25.61 0.36
C TYR A 19 -1.36 24.22 -0.11
N VAL A 20 -1.25 23.29 0.84
CA VAL A 20 -1.17 21.86 0.56
C VAL A 20 -2.61 21.36 0.46
N PRO A 21 -3.07 20.91 -0.72
CA PRO A 21 -4.39 20.32 -0.84
C PRO A 21 -4.54 19.20 0.18
N ARG A 22 -5.62 19.24 0.97
CA ARG A 22 -5.90 18.16 1.92
C ARG A 22 -6.18 16.91 1.09
N ALA A 23 -5.23 15.99 1.05
CA ALA A 23 -5.45 14.69 0.45
C ALA A 23 -6.57 13.99 1.23
N GLU A 24 -7.73 13.85 0.62
CA GLU A 24 -8.80 13.03 1.16
C GLU A 24 -8.39 11.56 1.02
N VAL A 25 -8.54 10.79 2.10
CA VAL A 25 -8.32 9.34 2.05
C VAL A 25 -9.62 8.70 1.59
N PRO A 26 -9.69 8.16 0.36
CA PRO A 26 -10.92 7.56 -0.14
C PRO A 26 -11.23 6.26 0.61
N GLU A 27 -12.51 5.94 0.73
CA GLU A 27 -12.99 4.70 1.35
C GLU A 27 -12.26 3.47 0.81
N LEU A 28 -11.92 2.55 1.71
CA LEU A 28 -11.18 1.36 1.37
C LEU A 28 -12.11 0.33 0.72
N THR A 29 -11.81 -0.06 -0.51
CA THR A 29 -12.51 -1.14 -1.20
C THR A 29 -11.76 -2.46 -1.03
N ASP A 30 -12.47 -3.58 -1.12
CA ASP A 30 -11.88 -4.93 -1.06
C ASP A 30 -10.77 -5.10 -2.10
N ALA A 31 -10.97 -4.62 -3.32
CA ALA A 31 -9.96 -4.68 -4.37
C ALA A 31 -8.67 -3.94 -3.99
N ARG A 32 -8.78 -2.73 -3.43
CA ARG A 32 -7.63 -1.95 -2.98
C ARG A 32 -6.92 -2.60 -1.79
N LEU A 33 -7.69 -3.20 -0.87
CA LEU A 33 -7.13 -3.96 0.24
C LEU A 33 -6.37 -5.19 -0.27
N GLN A 34 -6.92 -5.94 -1.22
CA GLN A 34 -6.24 -7.10 -1.79
C GLN A 34 -4.91 -6.72 -2.47
N THR A 35 -4.89 -5.65 -3.26
CA THR A 35 -3.65 -5.13 -3.84
C THR A 35 -2.64 -4.71 -2.76
N ALA A 36 -3.07 -4.01 -1.71
CA ALA A 36 -2.18 -3.62 -0.62
C ALA A 36 -1.59 -4.83 0.11
N LEU A 37 -2.40 -5.87 0.36
CA LEU A 37 -1.93 -7.11 0.97
C LEU A 37 -0.91 -7.83 0.07
N ALA A 38 -1.11 -7.82 -1.25
CA ALA A 38 -0.19 -8.42 -2.21
C ALA A 38 1.20 -7.76 -2.15
N GLU A 39 1.24 -6.42 -2.15
CA GLU A 39 2.48 -5.65 -2.02
C GLU A 39 3.18 -5.87 -0.67
N LEU A 40 2.42 -5.91 0.43
CA LEU A 40 2.97 -6.19 1.76
C LEU A 40 3.61 -7.58 1.82
N VAL A 41 3.00 -8.58 1.19
CA VAL A 41 3.56 -9.93 1.07
C VAL A 41 4.78 -9.95 0.14
N ALA A 42 4.79 -9.19 -0.95
CA ALA A 42 5.95 -9.05 -1.83
C ALA A 42 7.17 -8.52 -1.05
N ILE A 43 6.98 -7.51 -0.19
CA ILE A 43 8.04 -7.00 0.69
C ILE A 43 8.56 -8.11 1.62
N GLN A 44 7.68 -8.95 2.17
CA GLN A 44 8.10 -10.11 2.99
C GLN A 44 8.88 -11.16 2.20
N TYR A 45 8.56 -11.34 0.92
CA TYR A 45 9.16 -12.33 0.04
C TYR A 45 10.54 -11.91 -0.47
N PHE A 46 10.66 -10.71 -1.05
CA PHE A 46 11.90 -10.23 -1.67
C PHE A 46 12.94 -9.78 -0.65
N ARG A 47 12.52 -9.27 0.52
CA ARG A 47 13.38 -8.93 1.67
C ARG A 47 14.56 -7.98 1.39
N GLU A 48 14.47 -7.15 0.36
CA GLU A 48 15.58 -6.27 -0.06
C GLU A 48 15.94 -5.19 0.99
N HIS A 49 14.98 -4.79 1.82
CA HIS A 49 15.16 -3.77 2.86
C HIS A 49 14.63 -4.22 4.22
N HIS A 50 15.54 -4.57 5.15
CA HIS A 50 15.19 -5.13 6.47
C HIS A 50 14.20 -4.29 7.29
N LYS A 51 14.29 -2.95 7.25
CA LYS A 51 13.33 -2.07 7.94
C LYS A 51 11.94 -2.11 7.31
N ALA A 52 11.88 -2.17 5.98
CA ALA A 52 10.62 -2.28 5.26
C ALA A 52 9.93 -3.61 5.54
N VAL A 53 10.69 -4.70 5.70
CA VAL A 53 10.16 -6.01 6.09
C VAL A 53 9.46 -5.94 7.45
N ALA A 54 10.10 -5.35 8.47
CA ALA A 54 9.49 -5.25 9.79
C ALA A 54 8.21 -4.38 9.78
N GLN A 55 8.25 -3.24 9.08
CA GLN A 55 7.09 -2.35 8.96
C GLN A 55 5.94 -3.01 8.19
N ALA A 56 6.25 -3.66 7.07
CA ALA A 56 5.26 -4.39 6.28
C ALA A 56 4.63 -5.53 7.09
N TRP A 57 5.42 -6.23 7.93
CA TRP A 57 4.88 -7.28 8.79
C TRP A 57 3.90 -6.71 9.82
N ASN A 58 4.21 -5.58 10.44
CA ASN A 58 3.31 -4.92 11.40
C ASN A 58 1.96 -4.58 10.77
N VAL A 59 1.97 -4.01 9.56
CA VAL A 59 0.76 -3.67 8.82
C VAL A 59 0.00 -4.93 8.40
N LEU A 60 0.70 -5.92 7.86
CA LEU A 60 0.11 -7.19 7.44
C LEU A 60 -0.53 -7.93 8.62
N ASN A 61 0.09 -7.90 9.80
CA ASN A 61 -0.43 -8.53 11.01
C ASN A 61 -1.67 -7.81 11.56
N ALA A 62 -1.74 -6.48 11.41
CA ALA A 62 -2.91 -5.71 11.80
C ALA A 62 -4.12 -5.96 10.88
N LEU A 63 -3.89 -6.14 9.58
CA LEU A 63 -4.95 -6.30 8.58
C LEU A 63 -5.35 -7.77 8.34
N ALA A 64 -4.39 -8.69 8.34
CA ALA A 64 -4.54 -10.09 7.94
C ALA A 64 -3.58 -10.99 8.74
N PRO A 65 -3.84 -11.25 10.04
CA PRO A 65 -2.92 -11.94 10.94
C PRO A 65 -2.57 -13.36 10.48
N GLU A 66 -3.50 -14.09 9.88
CA GLU A 66 -3.24 -15.43 9.33
C GLU A 66 -2.26 -15.39 8.14
N LEU A 67 -2.39 -14.38 7.28
CA LEU A 67 -1.49 -14.17 6.15
C LEU A 67 -0.11 -13.71 6.64
N ALA A 68 -0.05 -12.87 7.67
CA ALA A 68 1.20 -12.47 8.31
C ALA A 68 1.93 -13.66 8.96
N ALA A 69 1.20 -14.55 9.62
CA ALA A 69 1.73 -15.79 10.19
C ALA A 69 2.27 -16.73 9.09
N LEU A 70 1.56 -16.85 7.96
CA LEU A 70 2.02 -17.59 6.80
C LEU A 70 3.29 -16.96 6.21
N ALA A 71 3.30 -15.65 5.99
CA ALA A 71 4.45 -14.93 5.44
C ALA A 71 5.69 -15.02 6.34
N SER A 72 5.52 -15.05 7.67
CA SER A 72 6.62 -15.23 8.62
C SER A 72 7.25 -16.63 8.52
N LYS A 73 6.43 -17.67 8.34
CA LYS A 73 6.88 -19.07 8.27
C LYS A 73 7.37 -19.47 6.89
N ASN A 74 6.66 -19.05 5.84
CA ASN A 74 6.91 -19.38 4.45
C ASN A 74 6.50 -18.20 3.55
N PRO A 75 7.40 -17.21 3.36
CA PRO A 75 7.13 -16.04 2.52
C PRO A 75 6.71 -16.39 1.09
N ARG A 76 7.30 -17.46 0.53
CA ARG A 76 6.97 -17.93 -0.82
C ARG A 76 5.54 -18.44 -0.92
N ALA A 77 5.09 -19.26 0.03
CA ALA A 77 3.72 -19.75 0.04
C ALA A 77 2.70 -18.62 0.26
N ALA A 78 3.04 -17.60 1.05
CA ALA A 78 2.21 -16.41 1.16
C ALA A 78 2.11 -15.66 -0.18
N PHE A 79 3.24 -15.49 -0.87
CA PHE A 79 3.31 -14.82 -2.17
C PHE A 79 2.49 -15.55 -3.23
N GLU A 80 2.66 -16.87 -3.36
CA GLU A 80 1.90 -17.72 -4.28
C GLU A 80 0.39 -17.72 -3.96
N ARG A 81 0.02 -17.66 -2.67
CA ARG A 81 -1.40 -17.62 -2.26
C ARG A 81 -2.12 -16.37 -2.75
N ILE A 82 -1.44 -15.21 -2.72
CA ILE A 82 -2.07 -13.92 -3.01
C ILE A 82 -1.93 -13.49 -4.47
N HIS A 83 -0.87 -13.91 -5.17
CA HIS A 83 -0.67 -13.62 -6.59
C HIS A 83 -1.21 -14.73 -7.51
N GLY A 84 -1.59 -15.88 -6.96
CA GLY A 84 -1.87 -17.09 -7.73
C GLY A 84 -0.60 -17.87 -8.04
N ARG A 85 -0.73 -19.18 -8.29
CA ARG A 85 0.36 -19.96 -8.89
C ARG A 85 0.45 -19.55 -10.37
N GLU A 86 1.61 -19.07 -10.81
CA GLU A 86 1.99 -19.20 -12.22
C GLU A 86 2.13 -20.67 -12.61
#